data_AF-A0A536TGG4-F1
#
_entry.id   AF-A0A536TGG4-F1
#
_cell.length_a   1.000
_cell.length_b   1.000
_cell.length_c   1.000
_cell.angle_alpha   90.00
_cell.angle_beta   90.00
_cell.angle_gamma   90.00
#
_symmetry.space_group_name_H-M   'P 1'
#
loop_
_entity.id
_entity.type
_entity.pdbx_description
1 polymer ?
#
loop_
_entity_poly.entity_id
_entity_poly.type
_entity_poly.pdbx_seq_one_letter_code
_entity_poly.pdbx_strand_id
1 'polypeptide(L)'
;MPLADTLDAFVLMYQHHTALEDTMLFPAWKQALPDSEYHELTERFEELEHKMFGNDGFDDARKRIAQIEHEMGIADLARFTPPASPKPAS
;
A
#
# COMPACT_ATOMS: atom_id res chain seq x y z
N MET A 1 -23.01 -5.53 -7.44
CA MET A 1 -22.02 -4.64 -8.09
C MET A 1 -21.02 -5.51 -8.80
N PRO A 2 -20.60 -5.16 -10.03
CA PRO A 2 -19.43 -5.75 -10.66
C PRO A 2 -18.21 -5.74 -9.74
N LEU A 3 -17.31 -6.73 -9.90
CA LEU A 3 -16.09 -6.84 -9.11
C LEU A 3 -15.18 -5.61 -9.27
N ALA A 4 -15.04 -5.10 -10.51
CA ALA A 4 -14.21 -3.93 -10.80
C ALA A 4 -14.66 -2.69 -9.99
N ASP A 5 -15.94 -2.35 -10.04
CA ASP A 5 -16.50 -1.22 -9.28
C ASP A 5 -16.28 -1.36 -7.76
N THR A 6 -16.26 -2.60 -7.26
CA THR A 6 -16.04 -2.88 -5.83
C THR A 6 -14.57 -2.66 -5.45
N LEU A 7 -13.64 -3.08 -6.32
CA LEU A 7 -12.20 -2.84 -6.14
C LEU A 7 -11.87 -1.35 -6.24
N ASP A 8 -12.46 -0.63 -7.19
CA ASP A 8 -12.25 0.82 -7.34
C ASP A 8 -12.76 1.59 -6.12
N ALA A 9 -13.95 1.25 -5.62
CA ALA A 9 -14.50 1.85 -4.40
C ALA A 9 -13.61 1.57 -3.17
N PHE A 10 -13.07 0.35 -3.08
CA PHE A 10 -12.14 -0.01 -2.01
C PHE A 10 -10.83 0.78 -2.09
N VAL A 11 -10.22 0.89 -3.29
CA VAL A 11 -8.99 1.66 -3.50
C VAL A 11 -9.19 3.12 -3.14
N LEU A 12 -10.28 3.74 -3.59
CA LEU A 12 -10.59 5.14 -3.28
C LEU A 12 -10.71 5.37 -1.76
N MET A 13 -11.41 4.48 -1.06
CA MET A 13 -11.54 4.55 0.38
C MET A 13 -10.18 4.39 1.07
N TYR A 14 -9.40 3.38 0.66
CA TYR A 14 -8.12 3.06 1.31
C TYR A 14 -7.09 4.18 1.12
N GLN A 15 -7.04 4.80 -0.05
CA GLN A 15 -6.17 5.96 -0.31
C GLN A 15 -6.48 7.14 0.62
N HIS A 16 -7.77 7.42 0.85
CA HIS A 16 -8.16 8.48 1.78
C HIS A 16 -7.83 8.10 3.22
N HIS A 17 -8.06 6.84 3.59
CA HIS A 17 -7.71 6.31 4.91
C HIS A 17 -6.21 6.46 5.19
N THR A 18 -5.34 5.97 4.31
CA THR A 18 -3.87 6.07 4.48
C THR A 18 -3.39 7.51 4.49
N ALA A 19 -3.98 8.39 3.66
CA ALA A 19 -3.62 9.81 3.67
C ALA A 19 -3.91 10.47 5.03
N LEU A 20 -5.02 10.12 5.68
CA LEU A 20 -5.33 10.60 7.03
C LEU A 20 -4.35 10.04 8.07
N GLU A 21 -3.98 8.78 7.96
CA GLU A 21 -3.01 8.16 8.86
C GLU A 21 -1.65 8.89 8.79
N ASP A 22 -1.13 9.08 7.58
CA ASP A 22 0.18 9.70 7.33
C ASP A 22 0.24 11.19 7.69
N THR A 23 -0.85 11.93 7.46
CA THR A 23 -0.82 13.40 7.58
C THR A 23 -1.44 13.94 8.87
N MET A 24 -2.32 13.17 9.50
CA MET A 24 -3.06 13.63 10.68
C MET A 24 -2.84 12.71 11.89
N LEU A 25 -3.11 11.41 11.77
CA LEU A 25 -3.15 10.51 12.91
C LEU A 25 -1.76 10.22 13.48
N PHE A 26 -0.83 9.68 12.68
CA PHE A 26 0.50 9.33 13.16
C PHE A 26 1.32 10.55 13.61
N PRO A 27 1.24 11.72 12.93
CA PRO A 27 1.82 12.94 13.46
C PRO A 27 1.25 13.36 14.83
N ALA A 28 -0.07 13.24 15.02
CA ALA A 28 -0.70 13.57 16.31
C ALA A 28 -0.27 12.60 17.41
N TRP A 29 -0.18 11.29 17.13
CA TRP A 29 0.31 10.30 18.08
C TRP A 29 1.75 10.58 18.50
N LYS A 30 2.62 10.89 17.53
CA LYS A 30 4.03 11.22 17.79
C LYS A 30 4.19 12.46 18.67
N GLN A 31 3.25 13.42 18.61
CA GLN A 31 3.26 14.60 19.47
C GLN A 31 2.66 14.37 20.86
N ALA A 32 1.66 13.49 20.95
CA ALA A 32 0.92 13.25 22.17
C ALA A 32 1.56 12.21 23.11
N LEU A 33 2.37 11.28 22.57
CA LEU A 33 2.96 10.18 23.32
C LEU A 33 4.43 10.45 23.68
N PRO A 34 4.90 9.98 24.84
CA PRO A 34 6.33 9.90 25.12
C PRO A 34 7.06 9.00 24.11
N ASP A 35 8.30 9.33 23.78
CA ASP A 35 9.12 8.58 22.81
C ASP A 35 9.20 7.08 23.12
N SER A 36 9.29 6.72 24.41
CA SER A 36 9.33 5.32 24.85
C SER A 36 8.04 4.56 24.55
N GLU A 37 6.89 5.20 24.76
CA GLU A 37 5.57 4.59 24.49
C GLU A 37 5.31 4.49 22.99
N TYR A 38 5.72 5.51 22.24
CA TYR A 38 5.65 5.48 20.77
C TYR A 38 6.50 4.35 20.18
N HIS A 39 7.71 4.14 20.73
CA HIS A 39 8.58 3.04 20.33
C HIS A 39 7.97 1.68 20.69
N GLU A 40 7.46 1.50 21.91
CA GLU A 40 6.79 0.26 22.32
C GLU A 40 5.58 -0.07 21.42
N LEU A 41 4.78 0.94 21.04
CA LEU A 41 3.68 0.77 20.10
C LEU A 41 4.17 0.29 18.72
N THR A 42 5.29 0.84 18.25
CA THR A 42 5.91 0.43 16.98
C THR A 42 6.32 -1.04 17.02
N GLU A 43 7.03 -1.47 18.07
CA GLU A 43 7.43 -2.88 18.24
C GLU A 43 6.21 -3.81 18.32
N ARG A 44 5.13 -3.38 18.97
CA ARG A 44 3.88 -4.16 19.02
C ARG A 44 3.22 -4.29 17.65
N PHE A 45 3.29 -3.28 16.79
CA PHE A 45 2.80 -3.38 15.42
C PHE A 45 3.62 -4.37 14.60
N GLU A 46 4.95 -4.36 14.73
CA GLU A 46 5.84 -5.33 14.09
C GLU A 46 5.53 -6.77 14.53
N GLU A 47 5.33 -7.01 15.83
CA GLU A 47 4.93 -8.33 16.32
C GLU A 47 3.57 -8.78 15.75
N LEU A 48 2.61 -7.86 15.65
CA LEU A 48 1.30 -8.16 15.08
C LEU A 48 1.39 -8.45 13.59
N GLU A 49 2.24 -7.75 12.85
CA GLU A 49 2.55 -8.04 11.45
C GLU A 49 3.04 -9.49 11.31
N HIS A 50 4.06 -9.88 12.07
CA HIS A 50 4.60 -11.24 12.01
C HIS A 50 3.56 -12.30 12.41
N LYS A 51 2.70 -12.01 13.40
CA LYS A 51 1.62 -12.93 13.82
C LYS A 51 0.55 -13.09 12.73
N MET A 52 0.22 -12.03 12.00
CA MET A 52 -0.84 -12.06 10.99
C MET A 52 -0.34 -12.55 9.62
N PHE A 53 0.89 -12.20 9.24
CA PHE A 53 1.42 -12.42 7.89
C PHE A 53 2.59 -13.41 7.82
N GLY A 54 3.15 -13.84 8.97
CA GLY A 54 4.24 -14.81 9.03
C GLY A 54 5.64 -14.16 9.08
N ASN A 55 6.68 -14.98 8.91
CA ASN A 55 8.08 -14.59 9.15
C ASN A 55 8.57 -13.45 8.24
N ASP A 56 8.12 -13.39 6.99
CA ASP A 56 8.51 -12.36 6.02
C ASP A 56 7.44 -11.24 5.95
N GLY A 57 6.45 -11.23 6.84
CA GLY A 57 5.45 -10.17 6.94
C GLY A 57 4.73 -9.89 5.61
N PHE A 58 4.63 -8.61 5.24
CA PHE A 58 4.05 -8.22 3.96
C PHE A 58 4.86 -8.69 2.73
N ASP A 59 6.13 -9.04 2.86
CA ASP A 59 6.97 -9.40 1.71
C ASP A 59 6.44 -10.64 1.01
N ASP A 60 5.96 -11.64 1.75
CA ASP A 60 5.37 -12.84 1.18
C ASP A 60 4.04 -12.56 0.47
N ALA A 61 3.21 -11.67 1.05
CA ALA A 61 2.01 -11.21 0.39
C ALA A 61 2.34 -10.48 -0.93
N ARG A 62 3.36 -9.61 -0.94
CA ARG A 62 3.83 -8.91 -2.15
C ARG A 62 4.34 -9.89 -3.20
N LYS A 63 5.18 -10.87 -2.84
CA LYS A 63 5.66 -11.92 -3.75
C LYS A 63 4.50 -12.69 -4.38
N ARG A 64 3.49 -13.04 -3.59
CA ARG A 64 2.30 -13.76 -4.06
C ARG A 64 1.47 -12.93 -5.03
N ILE A 65 1.24 -11.65 -4.74
CA ILE A 65 0.52 -10.74 -5.64
C ILE A 65 1.30 -10.58 -6.95
N ALA A 66 2.61 -10.34 -6.89
CA ALA A 66 3.43 -10.20 -8.08
C ALA A 66 3.39 -11.45 -8.98
N GLN A 67 3.38 -12.65 -8.38
CA GLN A 67 3.23 -13.90 -9.13
C GLN A 67 1.86 -13.99 -9.83
N ILE A 68 0.77 -13.62 -9.14
CA ILE A 68 -0.57 -13.57 -9.72
C ILE A 68 -0.61 -12.58 -10.89
N GLU A 69 -0.05 -11.38 -10.71
CA GLU A 69 0.01 -10.36 -11.77
C GLU A 69 0.79 -10.85 -13.00
N HIS A 70 1.88 -11.60 -12.78
CA HIS A 70 2.66 -12.20 -13.86
C HIS A 70 1.84 -13.28 -14.60
N GLU A 71 1.17 -14.17 -13.87
CA GLU A 71 0.30 -15.21 -14.44
C GLU A 71 -0.90 -14.62 -15.21
N MET A 72 -1.42 -13.49 -14.75
CA MET A 72 -2.49 -12.75 -15.43
C MET A 72 -1.98 -11.85 -16.57
N GLY A 73 -0.67 -11.73 -16.76
CA GLY A 73 -0.07 -10.92 -17.81
C GLY A 73 -0.19 -9.40 -17.60
N ILE A 74 -0.46 -8.96 -16.37
CA ILE A 74 -0.65 -7.56 -15.98
C ILE A 74 0.52 -6.96 -15.18
N ALA A 75 1.57 -7.75 -14.92
CA ALA A 75 2.76 -7.29 -14.19
C ALA A 75 3.57 -6.19 -14.91
N ASP A 76 3.39 -6.01 -16.22
CA ASP A 76 4.11 -5.01 -17.02
C ASP A 76 3.29 -3.70 -17.15
N LEU A 77 3.62 -2.72 -16.31
CA LEU A 77 2.96 -1.40 -16.29
C LEU A 77 3.08 -0.64 -17.62
N ALA A 78 4.09 -0.93 -18.44
CA ALA A 78 4.24 -0.28 -19.74
C ALA A 78 3.07 -0.61 -20.68
N ARG A 79 2.39 -1.75 -20.48
CA ARG A 79 1.21 -2.15 -21.26
C ARG A 79 -0.02 -1.28 -20.99
N PHE A 80 -0.04 -0.58 -19.86
CA PHE A 80 -1.13 0.32 -19.46
C PHE A 80 -0.75 1.80 -19.58
N THR A 81 0.50 2.08 -19.97
CA THR A 81 0.99 3.46 -20.11
C THR A 81 0.93 3.86 -21.59
N PRO A 82 0.23 4.94 -21.95
CA PRO A 82 0.24 5.45 -23.33
C PRO A 82 1.66 5.78 -23.79
N PRO A 83 2.00 5.56 -25.09
CA PRO A 83 3.30 5.94 -25.61
C PRO A 83 3.49 7.46 -25.47
N ALA A 84 4.74 7.89 -25.21
CA ALA A 84 5.07 9.30 -25.12
C ALA A 84 4.58 10.05 -26.37
N SER A 85 4.00 11.24 -26.18
CA SER A 85 3.54 12.05 -27.29
C SER A 85 4.70 12.37 -28.24
N PRO A 86 4.47 12.37 -29.58
CA PRO A 86 5.49 12.79 -30.53
C PRO A 86 6.02 14.18 -30.19
N LYS A 87 7.34 14.38 -30.26
CA LYS A 87 7.91 15.73 -30.11
C LYS A 87 7.42 16.63 -31.26
N PRO A 88 7.04 17.88 -30.98
CA PRO A 88 6.65 18.81 -32.04
C PRO A 88 7.81 19.00 -33.04
N ALA A 89 7.49 19.06 -34.33
CA ALA A 89 8.47 19.33 -35.38
C ALA A 89 9.02 20.76 -35.20
N SER A 90 10.35 20.86 -35.13
CA SER A 90 11.09 22.13 -35.07
C SER A 90 10.93 22.98 -36.32
#